data_AF-A0A257A092-F1
#
_entry.id   AF-A0A257A092-F1
#
_cell.length_a   1.000
_cell.length_b   1.000
_cell.length_c   1.000
_cell.angle_alpha   90.00
_cell.angle_beta   90.00
_cell.angle_gamma   90.00
#
_symmetry.space_group_name_H-M   'P 1'
#
loop_
_entity.id
_entity.type
_entity.pdbx_description
1 polymer ?
#
loop_
_entity_poly.entity_id
_entity_poly.type
_entity_poly.pdbx_seq_one_letter_code
_entity_poly.pdbx_strand_id
1 'polypeptide(L)'
;MKRYDKYLPPLTIFYEITYFIVLFYFGNRISLFFGGLLMLFGLLFTERGKKLSKKIVCFKSIYTSFSWSLLTFFTILYHSCQINAAALIFFIFIFLRLMIDTIFFDIKDIESDKKEGLLTLPIIFNNRKNLSNFLVFLNFISFVPIVVGVLTKTLPLFSLFLLPLIFYSLYYIQKAKSRETDIHFLSYILVDGEYYYWPFLLFIGTMFIN
;
A
#
# COMPACT_ATOMS: atom_id res chain seq x y z
N MET A 1 -25.41 5.17 -2.45
CA MET A 1 -24.55 6.34 -2.09
C MET A 1 -25.33 7.64 -1.96
N LYS A 2 -26.22 8.04 -2.90
CA LYS A 2 -26.98 9.31 -2.89
C LYS A 2 -27.62 9.79 -1.56
N ARG A 3 -27.99 8.88 -0.65
CA ARG A 3 -28.59 9.22 0.66
C ARG A 3 -27.60 9.90 1.62
N TYR A 4 -26.29 9.65 1.46
CA TYR A 4 -25.25 10.13 2.37
C TYR A 4 -24.38 11.26 1.80
N ASP A 5 -24.59 11.64 0.54
CA ASP A 5 -23.78 12.65 -0.15
C ASP A 5 -23.80 14.01 0.57
N LYS A 6 -24.89 14.34 1.28
CA LYS A 6 -24.99 15.57 2.09
C LYS A 6 -24.10 15.54 3.34
N TYR A 7 -23.83 14.35 3.90
CA TYR A 7 -23.06 14.19 5.14
C TYR A 7 -21.57 13.96 4.88
N LEU A 8 -21.19 13.52 3.67
CA LEU A 8 -19.78 13.26 3.33
C LEU A 8 -18.89 14.52 3.47
N PRO A 9 -19.23 15.70 2.91
CA PRO A 9 -18.39 16.89 3.05
C PRO A 9 -18.14 17.33 4.50
N PRO A 10 -19.16 17.49 5.38
CA PRO A 10 -18.91 17.89 6.76
C PRO A 10 -18.14 16.83 7.56
N LEU A 11 -18.34 15.54 7.27
CA LEU A 11 -17.54 14.47 7.87
C LEU A 11 -16.06 14.58 7.47
N THR A 12 -15.77 14.76 6.18
CA THR A 12 -14.40 14.94 5.69
C THR A 12 -13.73 16.14 6.36
N ILE A 13 -14.40 17.28 6.41
CA ILE A 13 -13.87 18.49 7.07
C ILE A 13 -13.62 18.23 8.57
N PHE A 14 -14.54 17.54 9.25
CA PHE A 14 -14.38 17.20 10.67
C PHE A 14 -13.14 16.30 10.90
N TYR A 15 -12.92 15.29 10.06
CA TYR A 15 -11.74 14.43 10.15
C TYR A 15 -10.44 15.20 9.86
N GLU A 16 -10.44 16.08 8.86
CA GLU A 16 -9.28 16.91 8.52
C GLU A 16 -8.91 17.88 9.64
N ILE A 17 -9.90 18.57 10.22
CA ILE A 17 -9.69 19.47 11.38
C ILE A 17 -9.14 18.67 12.56
N THR A 18 -9.75 17.52 12.86
CA THR A 18 -9.31 16.66 13.97
C THR A 18 -7.88 16.18 13.74
N TYR A 19 -7.53 15.77 12.53
CA TYR A 19 -6.17 15.37 12.14
C TYR A 19 -5.16 16.50 12.41
N PHE A 20 -5.43 17.72 11.95
CA PHE A 20 -4.52 18.85 12.18
C PHE A 20 -4.44 19.27 13.65
N ILE A 21 -5.54 19.19 14.41
CA ILE A 21 -5.51 19.43 15.87
C ILE A 21 -4.57 18.42 16.54
N VAL A 22 -4.74 17.13 16.26
CA VAL A 22 -3.89 16.07 16.83
C VAL A 22 -2.42 16.30 16.45
N LEU A 23 -2.13 16.60 15.18
CA LEU A 23 -0.76 16.87 14.77
C LEU A 23 -0.18 18.15 15.38
N PHE A 24 -1.00 19.16 15.62
CA PHE A 24 -0.53 20.41 16.22
C PHE A 24 -0.17 20.21 17.70
N TYR A 25 -0.95 19.41 18.43
CA TYR A 25 -0.69 19.12 19.84
C TYR A 25 0.40 18.07 20.07
N PHE A 26 0.47 17.03 19.24
CA PHE A 26 1.35 15.88 19.49
C PHE A 26 2.52 15.75 18.50
N GLY A 27 2.45 16.40 17.34
CA GLY A 27 3.48 16.34 16.31
C GLY A 27 4.55 17.43 16.44
N ASN A 28 5.52 17.40 15.53
CA ASN A 28 6.52 18.44 15.37
C ASN A 28 6.29 19.25 14.09
N ARG A 29 7.05 20.34 13.90
CA ARG A 29 6.90 21.24 12.74
C ARG A 29 7.10 20.54 11.40
N ILE A 30 8.00 19.56 11.34
CA ILE A 30 8.29 18.81 10.12
C ILE A 30 7.14 17.85 9.81
N SER A 31 6.63 17.13 10.80
CA SER A 31 5.49 16.23 10.63
C SER A 31 4.20 16.98 10.30
N LEU A 32 4.00 18.19 10.84
CA LEU A 32 2.89 19.06 10.47
C LEU A 32 2.94 19.41 8.98
N PHE A 33 4.10 19.87 8.49
CA PHE A 33 4.29 20.20 7.09
C PHE A 33 4.14 18.97 6.18
N PHE A 34 4.82 17.87 6.51
CA PHE A 34 4.81 16.65 5.72
C PHE A 34 3.44 15.97 5.72
N GLY A 35 2.76 15.92 6.87
CA GLY A 35 1.39 15.41 6.99
C GLY A 35 0.39 16.23 6.18
N GLY A 36 0.51 17.56 6.21
CA GLY A 36 -0.28 18.44 5.34
C GLY A 36 -0.03 18.17 3.85
N LEU A 37 1.22 17.96 3.44
CA LEU A 37 1.57 17.59 2.07
C LEU A 37 0.95 16.24 1.67
N LEU A 38 0.99 15.23 2.56
CA LEU A 38 0.35 13.93 2.30
C LEU A 38 -1.16 14.04 2.16
N MET A 39 -1.81 14.85 2.99
CA MET A 39 -3.25 15.09 2.87
C MET A 39 -3.59 15.75 1.54
N LEU A 40 -2.86 16.80 1.14
CA LEU A 40 -3.03 17.43 -0.16
C LEU A 40 -2.81 16.44 -1.31
N PHE A 41 -1.82 15.55 -1.18
CA PHE A 41 -1.58 14.48 -2.14
C PHE A 41 -2.79 13.53 -2.20
N GLY A 42 -3.40 13.14 -1.08
CA GLY A 42 -4.64 12.37 -1.07
C GLY A 42 -5.79 13.08 -1.81
N LEU A 43 -6.01 14.36 -1.53
CA LEU A 43 -7.09 15.16 -2.14
C LEU A 43 -6.89 15.35 -3.66
N LEU A 44 -5.66 15.60 -4.10
CA LEU A 44 -5.32 15.78 -5.52
C LEU A 44 -5.65 14.56 -6.39
N PHE A 45 -5.67 13.36 -5.81
CA PHE A 45 -6.05 12.15 -6.54
C PHE A 45 -7.50 12.23 -7.03
N THR A 46 -8.40 12.74 -6.19
CA THR A 46 -9.85 12.80 -6.47
C THR A 46 -10.15 13.67 -7.69
N GLU A 47 -9.46 14.80 -7.84
CA GLU A 47 -9.71 15.74 -8.94
C GLU A 47 -8.87 15.46 -10.20
N ARG A 48 -7.57 15.22 -10.01
CA ARG A 48 -6.59 15.10 -11.11
C ARG A 48 -6.13 13.67 -11.33
N GLY A 49 -5.93 12.92 -10.26
CA GLY A 49 -5.46 11.53 -10.33
C GLY A 49 -6.36 10.64 -11.18
N LYS A 50 -7.68 10.73 -11.02
CA LYS A 50 -8.64 10.00 -11.86
C LYS A 50 -8.51 10.30 -13.35
N LYS A 51 -8.24 11.56 -13.72
CA LYS A 51 -8.04 11.95 -15.13
C LYS A 51 -6.74 11.38 -15.70
N LEU A 52 -5.69 11.33 -14.88
CA LEU A 52 -4.39 10.75 -15.25
C LEU A 52 -4.46 9.23 -15.37
N SER A 53 -5.26 8.55 -14.53
CA SER A 53 -5.51 7.10 -14.61
C SER A 53 -6.16 6.65 -15.93
N LYS A 54 -6.75 7.57 -16.69
CA LYS A 54 -7.26 7.30 -18.06
C LYS A 54 -6.18 7.39 -19.15
N LYS A 55 -5.05 8.04 -18.85
CA LYS A 55 -3.98 8.33 -19.82
C LYS A 55 -2.72 7.51 -19.57
N ILE A 56 -2.40 7.26 -18.30
CA ILE A 56 -1.18 6.58 -17.88
C ILE A 56 -1.54 5.21 -17.33
N VAL A 57 -0.93 4.18 -17.90
CA VAL A 57 -1.06 2.80 -17.47
C VAL A 57 -0.67 2.65 -16.00
N CYS A 58 -1.51 1.98 -15.22
CA CYS A 58 -1.25 1.64 -13.81
C CYS A 58 -1.07 2.85 -12.87
N PHE A 59 -1.38 4.06 -13.32
CA PHE A 59 -1.20 5.27 -12.51
C PHE A 59 -1.97 5.24 -11.19
N LYS A 60 -3.20 4.72 -11.20
CA LYS A 60 -4.03 4.53 -9.99
C LYS A 60 -3.26 3.75 -8.92
N SER A 61 -2.72 2.59 -9.29
CA SER A 61 -2.00 1.68 -8.38
C SER A 61 -0.68 2.33 -7.91
N ILE A 62 0.14 2.86 -8.83
CA ILE A 62 1.40 3.56 -8.49
C ILE A 62 1.14 4.71 -7.51
N TYR A 63 0.18 5.57 -7.83
CA TYR A 63 -0.14 6.75 -7.02
C TYR A 63 -0.59 6.35 -5.63
N THR A 64 -1.51 5.38 -5.55
CA THR A 64 -2.07 4.91 -4.28
C THR A 64 -0.96 4.30 -3.43
N SER A 65 -0.21 3.34 -3.96
CA SER A 65 0.88 2.67 -3.24
C SER A 65 1.97 3.64 -2.80
N PHE A 66 2.32 4.63 -3.64
CA PHE A 66 3.28 5.67 -3.29
C PHE A 66 2.77 6.56 -2.15
N SER A 67 1.52 7.01 -2.23
CA SER A 67 0.90 7.86 -1.19
C SER A 67 0.91 7.16 0.18
N TRP A 68 0.53 5.89 0.19
CA TRP A 68 0.50 5.07 1.41
C TRP A 68 1.90 4.72 1.91
N SER A 69 2.86 4.44 1.03
CA SER A 69 4.23 4.14 1.46
C SER A 69 4.95 5.37 2.03
N LEU A 70 4.59 6.59 1.63
CA LEU A 70 5.13 7.81 2.23
C LEU A 70 4.78 7.94 3.73
N LEU A 71 3.78 7.21 4.23
CA LEU A 71 3.50 7.15 5.67
C LEU A 71 4.70 6.59 6.47
N THR A 72 5.54 5.77 5.85
CA THR A 72 6.80 5.32 6.48
C THR A 72 7.69 6.50 6.86
N PHE A 73 7.87 7.46 5.94
CA PHE A 73 8.65 8.67 6.23
C PHE A 73 7.91 9.59 7.19
N PHE A 74 6.59 9.70 7.08
CA PHE A 74 5.80 10.47 8.03
C PHE A 74 6.01 9.99 9.48
N THR A 75 5.95 8.68 9.74
CA THR A 75 6.18 8.11 11.08
C THR A 75 7.59 8.42 11.60
N ILE A 76 8.61 8.31 10.76
CA ILE A 76 10.00 8.60 11.13
C ILE A 76 10.16 10.09 11.49
N LEU A 77 9.64 10.97 10.64
CA LEU A 77 9.69 12.42 10.83
C LEU A 77 8.87 12.84 12.07
N TYR A 78 7.74 12.20 12.34
CA TYR A 78 6.91 12.43 13.52
C TYR A 78 7.69 12.17 14.83
N HIS A 79 8.49 11.11 14.87
CA HIS A 79 9.37 10.81 16.01
C HIS A 79 10.69 11.58 16.01
N SER A 80 10.85 12.59 15.14
CA SER A 80 12.09 13.38 14.99
C SER A 80 13.33 12.53 14.66
N CYS A 81 13.12 11.34 14.09
CA CYS A 81 14.19 10.47 13.63
C CYS A 81 14.71 10.94 12.27
N GLN A 82 15.98 10.65 11.98
CA GLN A 82 16.58 10.94 10.68
C GLN A 82 16.17 9.88 9.64
N ILE A 83 15.87 10.33 8.42
CA ILE A 83 15.67 9.43 7.28
C ILE A 83 17.04 8.86 6.90
N ASN A 84 17.17 7.55 7.00
CA ASN A 84 18.40 6.83 6.69
C ASN A 84 18.16 5.75 5.61
N ALA A 85 19.19 4.99 5.28
CA ALA A 85 19.09 3.93 4.28
C ALA A 85 18.07 2.85 4.68
N ALA A 86 17.92 2.53 5.97
CA ALA A 86 16.94 1.56 6.45
C ALA A 86 15.50 2.03 6.15
N ALA A 87 15.22 3.31 6.38
CA ALA A 87 13.94 3.92 6.05
C ALA A 87 13.63 3.82 4.56
N LEU A 88 14.60 4.11 3.70
CA LEU A 88 14.44 4.03 2.24
C LEU A 88 14.18 2.59 1.77
N ILE A 89 14.94 1.62 2.30
CA ILE A 89 14.75 0.21 1.96
C ILE A 89 13.35 -0.26 2.38
N PHE A 90 12.92 0.10 3.59
CA PHE A 90 11.61 -0.29 4.10
C PHE A 90 10.46 0.43 3.37
N PHE A 91 10.66 1.68 2.96
CA PHE A 91 9.75 2.40 2.07
C PHE A 91 9.58 1.66 0.73
N ILE A 92 10.68 1.24 0.09
CA ILE A 92 10.62 0.49 -1.18
C ILE A 92 9.90 -0.84 -0.99
N PHE A 93 10.18 -1.56 0.11
CA PHE A 93 9.47 -2.77 0.49
C PHE A 93 7.96 -2.51 0.57
N ILE A 94 7.54 -1.57 1.44
CA ILE A 94 6.12 -1.21 1.64
C ILE A 94 5.46 -0.78 0.32
N PHE A 95 6.13 0.05 -0.47
CA PHE A 95 5.64 0.49 -1.77
C PHE A 95 5.33 -0.70 -2.68
N LEU A 96 6.23 -1.68 -2.79
CA LEU A 96 6.04 -2.86 -3.63
C LEU A 96 4.93 -3.78 -3.09
N ARG A 97 4.81 -3.93 -1.77
CA ARG A 97 3.71 -4.67 -1.13
C ARG A 97 2.36 -4.04 -1.44
N LEU A 98 2.21 -2.74 -1.19
CA LEU A 98 1.01 -1.98 -1.52
C LEU A 98 0.73 -1.94 -3.02
N MET A 99 1.76 -2.04 -3.87
CA MET A 99 1.58 -2.11 -5.33
C MET A 99 0.88 -3.41 -5.71
N ILE A 100 1.31 -4.55 -5.14
CA ILE A 100 0.64 -5.84 -5.34
C ILE A 100 -0.83 -5.75 -4.91
N ASP A 101 -1.07 -5.18 -3.73
CA ASP A 101 -2.41 -5.10 -3.16
C ASP A 101 -3.35 -4.23 -3.99
N THR A 102 -2.91 -3.03 -4.35
CA THR A 102 -3.74 -2.13 -5.16
C THR A 102 -4.05 -2.70 -6.53
N ILE A 103 -3.08 -3.37 -7.18
CA ILE A 103 -3.33 -4.10 -8.43
C ILE A 103 -4.30 -5.28 -8.21
N PHE A 104 -4.18 -5.99 -7.09
CA PHE A 104 -5.08 -7.09 -6.77
C PHE A 104 -6.51 -6.59 -6.54
N PHE A 105 -6.68 -5.47 -5.84
CA PHE A 105 -7.96 -4.80 -5.65
C PHE A 105 -8.57 -4.36 -6.99
N ASP A 106 -7.77 -3.94 -7.96
CA ASP A 106 -8.28 -3.62 -9.29
C ASP A 106 -8.92 -4.84 -10.00
N ILE A 107 -8.68 -6.09 -9.54
CA ILE A 107 -9.31 -7.30 -10.11
C ILE A 107 -10.82 -7.35 -9.83
N LYS A 108 -11.26 -6.99 -8.61
CA LYS A 108 -12.70 -6.90 -8.30
C LYS A 108 -13.35 -5.70 -9.01
N ASP A 109 -12.58 -4.65 -9.28
CA ASP A 109 -13.08 -3.39 -9.84
C ASP A 109 -13.02 -3.34 -11.38
N ILE A 110 -12.62 -4.44 -12.05
CA ILE A 110 -12.47 -4.51 -13.53
C ILE A 110 -13.68 -3.92 -14.27
N GLU A 111 -14.90 -4.29 -13.88
CA GLU A 111 -16.10 -3.83 -14.57
C GLU A 111 -16.33 -2.32 -14.42
N SER A 112 -16.09 -1.78 -13.21
CA SER A 112 -16.25 -0.37 -12.92
C SER A 112 -15.16 0.47 -13.58
N ASP A 113 -13.90 0.05 -13.42
CA ASP A 113 -12.74 0.71 -14.00
C ASP A 113 -12.82 0.74 -15.54
N LYS A 114 -13.34 -0.32 -16.16
CA LYS A 114 -13.59 -0.38 -17.61
C LYS A 114 -14.69 0.60 -18.05
N LYS A 115 -15.78 0.73 -17.29
CA LYS A 115 -16.84 1.73 -17.56
C LYS A 115 -16.31 3.16 -17.44
N GLU A 116 -15.39 3.40 -16.52
CA GLU A 116 -14.75 4.71 -16.34
C GLU A 116 -13.60 4.99 -17.33
N GLY A 117 -13.16 3.99 -18.09
CA GLY A 117 -12.07 4.10 -19.05
C GLY A 117 -10.68 4.19 -18.41
N LEU A 118 -10.50 3.57 -17.23
CA LEU A 118 -9.22 3.54 -16.53
C LEU A 118 -8.27 2.50 -17.12
N LEU A 119 -6.97 2.78 -17.11
CA LEU A 119 -5.92 1.92 -17.63
C LEU A 119 -5.26 1.10 -16.50
N THR A 120 -6.03 0.26 -15.80
CA THR A 120 -5.49 -0.61 -14.73
C THR A 120 -4.88 -1.90 -15.29
N LEU A 121 -3.94 -2.51 -14.55
CA LEU A 121 -3.28 -3.74 -15.03
C LEU A 121 -4.23 -4.89 -15.31
N PRO A 122 -5.28 -5.15 -14.49
CA PRO A 122 -6.23 -6.21 -14.80
C PRO A 122 -6.94 -6.00 -16.15
N ILE A 123 -7.22 -4.75 -16.53
CA ILE A 123 -7.81 -4.40 -17.83
C ILE A 123 -6.81 -4.63 -18.96
N ILE A 124 -5.56 -4.19 -18.78
CA ILE A 124 -4.51 -4.26 -19.81
C ILE A 124 -4.09 -5.69 -20.09
N PHE A 125 -3.88 -6.50 -19.04
CA PHE A 125 -3.53 -7.91 -19.21
C PHE A 125 -4.67 -8.71 -19.84
N ASN A 126 -5.92 -8.35 -19.55
CA ASN A 126 -7.16 -9.01 -20.00
C ASN A 126 -7.15 -10.55 -19.78
N ASN A 127 -6.26 -11.04 -18.92
CA ASN A 127 -5.99 -12.44 -18.68
C ASN A 127 -5.50 -12.60 -17.24
N ARG A 128 -6.35 -13.22 -16.40
CA ARG A 128 -6.06 -13.42 -14.96
C ARG A 128 -4.79 -14.25 -14.73
N LYS A 129 -4.47 -15.22 -15.59
CA LYS A 129 -3.27 -16.03 -15.43
C LYS A 129 -2.00 -15.19 -15.62
N ASN A 130 -1.96 -14.36 -16.65
CA ASN A 130 -0.80 -13.49 -16.91
C ASN A 130 -0.66 -12.42 -15.82
N LEU A 131 -1.77 -11.83 -15.38
CA LEU A 131 -1.77 -10.90 -14.25
C LEU A 131 -1.26 -11.57 -12.98
N SER A 132 -1.79 -12.74 -12.61
CA SER A 132 -1.33 -13.47 -11.42
C SER A 132 0.15 -13.85 -11.53
N ASN A 133 0.66 -14.21 -12.71
CA ASN A 133 2.08 -14.49 -12.89
C ASN A 133 2.93 -13.22 -12.70
N PHE A 134 2.46 -12.07 -13.19
CA PHE A 134 3.09 -10.78 -12.92
C PHE A 134 3.09 -10.44 -11.42
N LEU A 135 1.98 -10.66 -10.73
CA LEU A 135 1.89 -10.45 -9.27
C LEU A 135 2.79 -11.42 -8.49
N VAL A 136 2.92 -12.67 -8.92
CA VAL A 136 3.89 -13.63 -8.34
C VAL A 136 5.32 -13.10 -8.50
N PHE A 137 5.67 -12.63 -9.69
CA PHE A 137 6.98 -12.02 -9.93
C PHE A 137 7.20 -10.80 -9.02
N LEU A 138 6.24 -9.89 -8.98
CA LEU A 138 6.30 -8.69 -8.14
C LEU A 138 6.38 -9.04 -6.64
N ASN A 139 5.71 -10.11 -6.21
CA ASN A 139 5.79 -10.64 -4.85
C ASN A 139 7.22 -11.04 -4.49
N PHE A 140 7.91 -11.83 -5.32
CA PHE A 140 9.32 -12.16 -5.06
C PHE A 140 10.22 -10.92 -5.08
N ILE A 141 10.04 -10.03 -6.06
CA ILE A 141 10.80 -8.78 -6.15
C ILE A 141 10.58 -7.90 -4.91
N SER A 142 9.38 -7.91 -4.34
CA SER A 142 9.05 -7.10 -3.18
C SER A 142 9.92 -7.41 -1.96
N PHE A 143 10.45 -8.64 -1.81
CA PHE A 143 11.31 -9.01 -0.68
C PHE A 143 12.81 -8.80 -0.93
N VAL A 144 13.22 -8.46 -2.16
CA VAL A 144 14.62 -8.15 -2.47
C VAL A 144 15.18 -7.01 -1.59
N PRO A 145 14.46 -5.88 -1.37
CA PRO A 145 14.93 -4.84 -0.45
C PRO A 145 15.22 -5.35 0.96
N ILE A 146 14.39 -6.24 1.52
CA ILE A 146 14.61 -6.81 2.86
C ILE A 146 15.88 -7.64 2.90
N VAL A 147 16.07 -8.55 1.94
CA VAL A 147 17.26 -9.40 1.84
C VAL A 147 18.52 -8.55 1.66
N VAL A 148 18.51 -7.59 0.72
CA VAL A 148 19.63 -6.68 0.48
C VAL A 148 19.93 -5.82 1.71
N GLY A 149 18.89 -5.32 2.39
CA GLY A 149 19.05 -4.54 3.62
C GLY A 149 19.74 -5.33 4.73
N VAL A 150 19.41 -6.60 4.90
CA VAL A 150 20.05 -7.47 5.89
C VAL A 150 21.49 -7.81 5.48
N LEU A 151 21.73 -8.17 4.22
CA LEU A 151 23.07 -8.48 3.71
C LEU A 151 24.04 -7.30 3.82
N THR A 152 23.54 -6.08 3.60
CA THR A 152 24.31 -4.83 3.75
C THR A 152 24.39 -4.34 5.20
N LYS A 153 23.81 -5.05 6.16
CA LYS A 153 23.68 -4.66 7.58
C LYS A 153 22.94 -3.33 7.80
N THR A 154 22.16 -2.89 6.81
CA THR A 154 21.30 -1.72 6.90
C THR A 154 20.02 -2.03 7.68
N LEU A 155 19.52 -3.27 7.56
CA LEU A 155 18.41 -3.80 8.34
C LEU A 155 18.90 -4.88 9.32
N PRO A 156 18.27 -5.00 10.50
CA PRO A 156 18.59 -6.04 11.45
C PRO A 156 18.14 -7.42 10.94
N LEU A 157 18.85 -8.48 11.36
CA LEU A 157 18.61 -9.84 10.90
C LEU A 157 17.16 -10.31 11.13
N PHE A 158 16.50 -9.83 12.19
CA PHE A 158 15.10 -10.15 12.47
C PHE A 158 14.12 -9.71 11.37
N SER A 159 14.51 -8.77 10.49
CA SER A 159 13.67 -8.35 9.35
C SER A 159 13.42 -9.50 8.35
N LEU A 160 14.25 -10.54 8.35
CA LEU A 160 14.02 -11.75 7.54
C LEU A 160 12.77 -12.54 7.97
N PHE A 161 12.23 -12.30 9.17
CA PHE A 161 10.97 -12.92 9.60
C PHE A 161 9.76 -12.46 8.80
N LEU A 162 9.90 -11.45 7.92
CA LEU A 162 8.87 -11.09 6.95
C LEU A 162 8.81 -12.06 5.75
N LEU A 163 9.86 -12.84 5.46
CA LEU A 163 9.91 -13.74 4.29
C LEU A 163 8.77 -14.79 4.21
N PRO A 164 8.22 -15.33 5.31
CA PRO A 164 7.05 -16.21 5.26
C PRO A 164 5.84 -15.59 4.55
N LEU A 165 5.72 -14.26 4.53
CA LEU A 165 4.65 -13.55 3.81
C LEU A 165 4.71 -13.74 2.29
N ILE A 166 5.86 -14.15 1.73
CA ILE A 166 5.96 -14.61 0.34
C ILE A 166 4.91 -15.70 0.09
N PHE A 167 4.87 -16.72 0.94
CA PHE A 167 3.95 -17.86 0.78
C PHE A 167 2.50 -17.46 1.02
N TYR A 168 2.25 -16.59 2.00
CA TYR A 168 0.93 -16.03 2.24
C TYR A 168 0.39 -15.32 0.99
N SER A 169 1.24 -14.52 0.35
CA SER A 169 0.88 -13.78 -0.86
C SER A 169 0.69 -14.67 -2.06
N LEU A 170 1.59 -15.64 -2.23
CA LEU A 170 1.46 -16.66 -3.29
C LEU A 170 0.12 -17.39 -3.18
N TYR A 171 -0.34 -17.70 -1.97
CA TYR A 171 -1.62 -18.39 -1.76
C TYR A 171 -2.79 -17.57 -2.32
N TYR A 172 -2.97 -16.30 -1.94
CA TYR A 172 -4.10 -15.51 -2.43
C TYR A 172 -3.97 -15.17 -3.92
N ILE A 173 -2.75 -14.93 -4.43
CA ILE A 173 -2.50 -14.64 -5.86
C ILE A 173 -2.83 -15.86 -6.73
N GLN A 174 -2.45 -17.06 -6.29
CA GLN A 174 -2.76 -18.30 -7.00
C GLN A 174 -4.26 -18.62 -6.96
N LYS A 175 -4.91 -18.42 -5.82
CA LYS A 175 -6.35 -18.65 -5.67
C LYS A 175 -7.16 -17.73 -6.59
N ALA A 176 -6.73 -16.47 -6.77
CA ALA A 176 -7.35 -15.52 -7.69
C ALA A 176 -7.29 -15.90 -9.18
N LYS A 177 -6.50 -16.92 -9.57
CA LYS A 177 -6.49 -17.45 -10.95
C LYS A 177 -7.81 -18.11 -11.33
N SER A 178 -8.50 -18.72 -10.37
CA SER A 178 -9.80 -19.36 -10.61
C SER A 178 -10.89 -18.31 -10.76
N ARG A 179 -11.83 -18.55 -11.68
CA ARG A 179 -13.00 -17.68 -11.88
C ARG A 179 -14.08 -17.86 -10.82
N GLU A 180 -14.10 -19.01 -10.16
CA GLU A 180 -15.10 -19.36 -9.13
C GLU A 180 -14.76 -18.80 -7.74
N THR A 181 -13.58 -18.20 -7.61
CA THR A 181 -13.11 -17.65 -6.34
C THR A 181 -13.77 -16.32 -6.05
N ASP A 182 -14.22 -16.16 -4.80
CA ASP A 182 -14.68 -14.89 -4.27
C ASP A 182 -13.50 -13.90 -4.11
N ILE A 183 -13.32 -13.05 -5.13
CA ILE A 183 -12.29 -12.01 -5.14
C ILE A 183 -12.53 -10.96 -4.04
N HIS A 184 -13.78 -10.71 -3.64
CA HIS A 184 -14.07 -9.75 -2.56
C HIS A 184 -13.55 -10.28 -1.24
N PHE A 185 -13.82 -11.55 -0.92
CA PHE A 185 -13.27 -12.21 0.26
C PHE A 185 -11.74 -12.19 0.26
N LEU A 186 -11.10 -12.56 -0.85
CA LEU A 186 -9.63 -12.51 -0.93
C LEU A 186 -9.08 -11.10 -0.70
N SER A 187 -9.68 -10.08 -1.33
CA SER A 187 -9.20 -8.70 -1.22
C SER A 187 -9.34 -8.18 0.21
N TYR A 188 -10.54 -8.27 0.80
CA TYR A 188 -10.80 -7.64 2.10
C TYR A 188 -10.26 -8.42 3.30
N ILE A 189 -10.11 -9.74 3.19
CA ILE A 189 -9.69 -10.57 4.32
C ILE A 189 -8.23 -10.98 4.20
N LEU A 190 -7.79 -11.45 3.04
CA LEU A 190 -6.41 -11.94 2.90
C LEU A 190 -5.45 -10.83 2.54
N VAL A 191 -5.73 -10.04 1.52
CA VAL A 191 -4.82 -8.97 1.07
C VAL A 191 -4.66 -7.91 2.16
N ASP A 192 -5.76 -7.30 2.61
CA ASP A 192 -5.70 -6.33 3.73
C ASP A 192 -5.24 -6.97 5.05
N GLY A 193 -5.53 -8.26 5.24
CA GLY A 193 -5.13 -9.04 6.42
C GLY A 193 -3.61 -9.20 6.57
N GLU A 194 -2.87 -9.12 5.47
CA GLU A 194 -1.42 -9.34 5.44
C GLU A 194 -0.69 -8.45 6.47
N TYR A 195 -1.07 -7.18 6.56
CA TYR A 195 -0.41 -6.18 7.40
C TYR A 195 -0.53 -6.45 8.91
N TYR A 196 -1.54 -7.21 9.34
CA TYR A 196 -1.65 -7.62 10.74
C TYR A 196 -0.55 -8.62 11.14
N TYR A 197 -0.05 -9.41 10.18
CA TYR A 197 1.00 -10.39 10.45
C TYR A 197 2.39 -9.75 10.54
N TRP A 198 2.61 -8.61 9.91
CA TRP A 198 3.92 -7.95 9.88
C TRP A 198 4.50 -7.67 11.28
N PRO A 199 3.81 -6.92 12.17
CA PRO A 199 4.34 -6.65 13.50
C PRO A 199 4.50 -7.92 14.33
N PHE A 200 3.60 -8.89 14.17
CA PHE A 200 3.68 -10.18 14.88
C PHE A 200 4.95 -10.97 14.48
N LEU A 201 5.22 -11.08 13.18
CA LEU A 201 6.40 -11.75 12.67
C LEU A 201 7.70 -11.05 13.06
N LEU A 202 7.74 -9.71 12.96
CA LEU A 202 8.90 -8.93 13.39
C LEU A 202 9.15 -9.08 14.90
N PHE A 203 8.10 -9.03 15.71
CA PHE A 203 8.21 -9.24 17.16
C PHE A 203 8.78 -10.63 17.49
N ILE A 204 8.28 -11.69 16.85
CA ILE A 204 8.86 -13.03 16.99
C ILE A 204 10.35 -13.03 16.60
N GLY A 205 10.70 -12.38 15.48
CA GLY A 205 12.08 -12.28 15.04
C GLY A 205 13.00 -11.64 16.10
N THR A 206 12.53 -10.61 16.79
CA THR A 206 13.29 -9.97 17.89
C THR A 206 13.49 -10.88 19.10
N MET A 207 12.64 -11.88 19.33
CA MET A 207 12.82 -12.84 20.42
C MET A 207 13.87 -13.91 20.12
N PHE A 208 14.07 -14.25 18.84
CA PHE A 208 15.02 -15.28 18.41
C PHE A 208 16.40 -14.73 18.06
N ILE A 209 16.48 -13.44 17.74
CA ILE A 209 17.70 -12.76 17.32
C ILE A 209 17.95 -11.63 18.31
N ASN A 210 18.90 -11.88 19.22
CA ASN A 210 19.46 -10.86 20.12
C ASN A 210 20.28 -9.83 19.35
#